data_AF-A0A1G5T307-F1
#
_entry.id   AF-A0A1G5T307-F1
#
_cell.length_a   1.000
_cell.length_b   1.000
_cell.length_c   1.000
_cell.angle_alpha   90.00
_cell.angle_beta   90.00
_cell.angle_gamma   90.00
#
_symmetry.space_group_name_H-M   'P 1'
#
loop_
_entity.id
_entity.type
_entity.pdbx_description
1 polymer ?
#
loop_
_entity_poly.entity_id
_entity_poly.type
_entity_poly.pdbx_seq_one_letter_code
_entity_poly.pdbx_strand_id
1 'polypeptide(L)'
;MVRALGITALFRLALTVIFLMTVVSGCANFKEIKAFASLSSSAATHDALTRDYIGALERRKQYQPQKFHSELEAQKMRREAQRAGLDVLQQTVADYMQGLGGLAAGEIRTYDKSLDDLSERLNKVTLLSDDEKDAVGALSTLLARTVTAAYREHEIRRLIRDANKPLQDVIKATRKIVVKGMAADLQVESALVGRYYDNFILAPNNPQEPVAMALANEARVEALRRVDDRLRAAQRYDVILEKIAQGHQYLFDHRDSLGDEELERQFKPYVDALRAGYRDLLDVSR
;
A
#
# COMPACT_ATOMS: atom_id res chain seq x y z
N MET A 1 11.24 -73.66 8.66
CA MET A 1 10.22 -72.90 7.89
C MET A 1 9.78 -71.57 8.54
N VAL A 2 10.41 -71.08 9.62
CA VAL A 2 9.95 -69.86 10.34
C VAL A 2 10.73 -68.57 9.98
N ARG A 3 11.90 -68.67 9.33
CA ARG A 3 12.74 -67.49 9.02
C ARG A 3 12.38 -66.73 7.73
N ALA A 4 11.58 -67.31 6.84
CA ALA A 4 11.25 -66.69 5.54
C ALA A 4 10.08 -65.69 5.61
N LEU A 5 9.20 -65.79 6.62
CA LEU A 5 8.05 -64.88 6.79
C LEU A 5 8.41 -63.51 7.40
N GLY A 6 9.48 -63.42 8.19
CA GLY A 6 9.88 -62.15 8.82
C GLY A 6 10.53 -61.16 7.85
N ILE A 7 11.30 -61.67 6.89
CA ILE A 7 12.06 -60.84 5.93
C ILE A 7 11.11 -60.16 4.94
N THR A 8 10.05 -60.84 4.50
CA THR A 8 9.05 -60.28 3.58
C THR A 8 8.16 -59.22 4.23
N ALA A 9 7.89 -59.32 5.53
CA ALA A 9 7.13 -58.32 6.30
C ALA A 9 7.96 -57.03 6.52
N LEU A 10 9.24 -57.16 6.86
CA LEU A 10 10.17 -56.02 7.00
C LEU A 10 10.42 -55.31 5.66
N PHE A 11 10.54 -56.06 4.56
CA PHE A 11 10.69 -55.47 3.22
C PHE A 11 9.43 -54.74 2.76
N ARG A 12 8.24 -55.27 3.06
CA ARG A 12 6.96 -54.59 2.78
C ARG A 12 6.83 -53.31 3.59
N LEU A 13 7.13 -53.34 4.90
CA LEU A 13 7.08 -52.17 5.77
C LEU A 13 8.07 -51.07 5.32
N ALA A 14 9.29 -51.45 4.94
CA ALA A 14 10.29 -50.52 4.40
C ALA A 14 9.82 -49.89 3.07
N LEU A 15 9.19 -50.68 2.18
CA LEU A 15 8.64 -50.17 0.93
C LEU A 15 7.45 -49.21 1.16
N THR A 16 6.59 -49.48 2.15
CA THR A 16 5.48 -48.57 2.49
C THR A 16 6.00 -47.26 3.09
N VAL A 17 7.04 -47.30 3.93
CA VAL A 17 7.66 -46.09 4.52
C VAL A 17 8.37 -45.26 3.45
N ILE A 18 9.07 -45.89 2.51
CA ILE A 18 9.73 -45.20 1.38
C ILE A 18 8.69 -44.60 0.42
N PHE A 19 7.61 -45.33 0.10
CA PHE A 19 6.52 -44.82 -0.74
C PHE A 19 5.74 -43.69 -0.06
N LEU A 20 5.51 -43.78 1.26
CA LEU A 20 4.88 -42.72 2.05
C LEU A 20 5.76 -41.46 2.15
N MET A 21 7.09 -41.61 2.11
CA MET A 21 8.00 -40.46 2.02
C MET A 21 8.02 -39.80 0.63
N THR A 22 7.80 -40.55 -0.45
CA THR A 22 7.80 -39.97 -1.81
C THR A 22 6.53 -39.19 -2.17
N VAL A 23 5.42 -39.38 -1.44
CA VAL A 23 4.14 -38.69 -1.73
C VAL A 23 4.03 -37.33 -1.00
N VAL A 24 4.93 -37.01 -0.07
CA VAL A 24 4.83 -35.79 0.78
C VAL A 24 5.82 -34.69 0.36
N SER A 25 6.37 -34.74 -0.85
CA SER A 25 7.32 -33.73 -1.33
C SER A 25 6.90 -33.12 -2.68
N GLY A 26 5.65 -32.70 -2.79
CA GLY A 26 5.36 -31.54 -3.62
C GLY A 26 5.98 -30.33 -2.93
N CYS A 27 7.14 -29.85 -3.40
CA CYS A 27 7.76 -28.65 -2.84
C CYS A 27 6.81 -27.47 -3.08
N ALA A 28 6.02 -27.09 -2.09
CA ALA A 28 5.12 -25.94 -2.17
C ALA A 28 5.89 -24.70 -2.66
N ASN A 29 5.44 -24.15 -3.78
CA ASN A 29 6.05 -22.98 -4.42
C ASN A 29 5.29 -21.72 -3.99
N PHE A 30 6.02 -20.72 -3.51
CA PHE A 30 5.47 -19.43 -3.05
C PHE A 30 6.17 -18.23 -3.70
N LYS A 31 6.76 -18.44 -4.89
CA LYS A 31 7.60 -17.45 -5.56
C LYS A 31 6.82 -16.18 -5.90
N GLU A 32 5.66 -16.30 -6.52
CA GLU A 32 4.82 -15.18 -6.92
C GLU A 32 4.15 -14.53 -5.70
N ILE A 33 3.78 -15.31 -4.67
CA ILE A 33 3.32 -14.74 -3.39
C ILE A 33 4.42 -13.87 -2.75
N LYS A 34 5.66 -14.37 -2.70
CA LYS A 34 6.81 -13.61 -2.19
C LYS A 34 7.04 -12.34 -3.01
N ALA A 35 6.99 -12.44 -4.35
CA ALA A 35 7.19 -11.30 -5.24
C ALA A 35 6.08 -10.25 -5.07
N PHE A 36 4.83 -10.69 -4.99
CA PHE A 36 3.68 -9.83 -4.73
C PHE A 36 3.79 -9.12 -3.39
N ALA A 37 4.11 -9.86 -2.33
CA ALA A 37 4.25 -9.33 -0.97
C ALA A 37 5.39 -8.31 -0.88
N SER A 38 6.57 -8.63 -1.44
CA SER A 38 7.69 -7.68 -1.49
C SER A 38 7.33 -6.40 -2.25
N LEU A 39 6.70 -6.52 -3.41
CA LEU A 39 6.33 -5.38 -4.23
C LEU A 39 5.24 -4.53 -3.57
N SER A 40 4.23 -5.17 -2.97
CA SER A 40 3.16 -4.51 -2.24
C SER A 40 3.70 -3.75 -1.04
N SER A 41 4.67 -4.31 -0.32
CA SER A 41 5.33 -3.63 0.81
C SER A 41 6.03 -2.35 0.37
N SER A 42 6.82 -2.42 -0.71
CA SER A 42 7.49 -1.23 -1.29
C SER A 42 6.53 -0.21 -1.87
N ALA A 43 5.42 -0.66 -2.46
CA ALA A 43 4.45 0.20 -3.12
C ALA A 43 3.44 0.82 -2.15
N ALA A 44 3.25 0.24 -0.96
CA ALA A 44 2.31 0.74 0.04
C ALA A 44 2.78 2.04 0.71
N THR A 45 4.08 2.26 0.84
CA THR A 45 4.63 3.50 1.40
C THR A 45 4.91 4.51 0.29
N HIS A 46 4.42 5.74 0.46
CA HIS A 46 4.70 6.81 -0.50
C HIS A 46 4.83 8.18 0.21
N ASP A 47 5.97 8.40 0.86
CA ASP A 47 6.21 9.61 1.66
C ASP A 47 6.06 10.91 0.86
N ALA A 48 6.36 10.88 -0.45
CA ALA A 48 6.20 12.04 -1.33
C ALA A 48 4.75 12.55 -1.30
N LEU A 49 3.79 11.62 -1.31
CA LEU A 49 2.36 11.91 -1.24
C LEU A 49 1.97 12.60 0.07
N THR A 50 2.44 12.04 1.20
CA THR A 50 2.18 12.57 2.54
C THR A 50 2.77 13.97 2.70
N ARG A 51 4.02 14.18 2.23
CA ARG A 51 4.65 15.50 2.23
C ARG A 51 3.88 16.48 1.35
N ASP A 52 3.44 16.07 0.18
CA ASP A 52 2.70 16.93 -0.74
C ASP A 52 1.32 17.33 -0.22
N TYR A 53 0.65 16.45 0.52
CA TYR A 53 -0.64 16.73 1.14
C TYR A 53 -0.59 17.87 2.16
N ILE A 54 0.48 17.91 2.97
CA ILE A 54 0.71 18.97 3.95
C ILE A 54 1.24 20.23 3.23
N GLY A 55 2.21 20.04 2.33
CA GLY A 55 2.83 21.11 1.55
C GLY A 55 1.86 21.87 0.65
N ALA A 56 0.75 21.26 0.24
CA ALA A 56 -0.28 21.90 -0.58
C ALA A 56 -0.78 23.22 0.01
N LEU A 57 -0.92 23.31 1.33
CA LEU A 57 -1.46 24.51 1.97
C LEU A 57 -0.46 25.67 1.97
N GLU A 58 0.84 25.37 2.07
CA GLU A 58 1.89 26.37 1.92
C GLU A 58 1.92 26.89 0.48
N ARG A 59 1.90 25.98 -0.51
CA ARG A 59 1.88 26.35 -1.93
C ARG A 59 0.69 27.21 -2.29
N ARG A 60 -0.50 26.89 -1.75
CA ARG A 60 -1.72 27.68 -1.99
C ARG A 60 -1.62 29.13 -1.53
N LYS A 61 -0.78 29.46 -0.53
CA LYS A 61 -0.59 30.86 -0.11
C LYS A 61 -0.02 31.72 -1.22
N GLN A 62 0.82 31.16 -2.10
CA GLN A 62 1.37 31.86 -3.27
C GLN A 62 0.27 32.33 -4.22
N TYR A 63 -0.82 31.58 -4.32
CA TYR A 63 -1.92 31.84 -5.25
C TYR A 63 -3.12 32.53 -4.59
N GLN A 64 -3.02 32.91 -3.32
CA GLN A 64 -4.13 33.48 -2.56
C GLN A 64 -3.77 34.78 -1.83
N PRO A 65 -4.71 35.73 -1.74
CA PRO A 65 -4.54 36.94 -0.93
C PRO A 65 -4.22 36.65 0.54
N GLN A 66 -3.44 37.54 1.17
CA GLN A 66 -2.96 37.39 2.55
C GLN A 66 -4.08 37.17 3.59
N LYS A 67 -5.29 37.71 3.34
CA LYS A 67 -6.45 37.51 4.23
C LYS A 67 -6.86 36.04 4.42
N PHE A 68 -6.48 35.15 3.51
CA PHE A 68 -6.77 33.71 3.60
C PHE A 68 -5.64 32.91 4.26
N HIS A 69 -4.49 33.52 4.54
CA HIS A 69 -3.30 32.80 5.00
C HIS A 69 -3.49 32.20 6.40
N SER A 70 -4.18 32.88 7.32
CA SER A 70 -4.46 32.35 8.66
C SER A 70 -5.32 31.08 8.63
N GLU A 71 -6.29 31.02 7.71
CA GLU A 71 -7.12 29.84 7.50
C GLU A 71 -6.30 28.67 6.95
N LEU A 72 -5.42 28.93 5.97
CA LEU A 72 -4.51 27.94 5.41
C LEU A 72 -3.54 27.38 6.45
N GLU A 73 -3.02 28.22 7.36
CA GLU A 73 -2.17 27.77 8.48
C GLU A 73 -2.94 26.90 9.47
N ALA A 74 -4.17 27.30 9.83
CA ALA A 74 -5.01 26.49 10.69
C ALA A 74 -5.32 25.12 10.05
N GLN A 75 -5.53 25.08 8.73
CA GLN A 75 -5.69 23.83 7.99
C GLN A 75 -4.39 23.01 7.97
N LYS A 76 -3.23 23.64 7.85
CA LYS A 76 -1.92 22.97 7.85
C LYS A 76 -1.63 22.26 9.16
N MET A 77 -1.84 22.95 10.28
CA MET A 77 -1.69 22.33 11.61
C MET A 77 -2.61 21.12 11.79
N ARG A 78 -3.86 21.18 11.27
CA ARG A 78 -4.77 20.01 11.28
C ARG A 78 -4.21 18.86 10.43
N ARG A 79 -3.68 19.13 9.24
CA ARG A 79 -3.09 18.09 8.37
C ARG A 79 -1.83 17.49 8.96
N GLU A 80 -1.01 18.28 9.65
CA GLU A 80 0.17 17.79 10.36
C GLU A 80 -0.22 16.81 11.47
N ALA A 81 -1.30 17.10 12.21
CA ALA A 81 -1.86 16.16 13.18
C ALA A 81 -2.44 14.89 12.52
N GLN A 82 -3.01 15.03 11.33
CA GLN A 82 -3.59 13.92 10.54
C GLN A 82 -2.53 13.06 9.84
N ARG A 83 -1.33 13.60 9.60
CA ARG A 83 -0.20 12.92 8.95
C ARG A 83 0.07 11.56 9.56
N ALA A 84 0.13 11.52 10.89
CA ALA A 84 0.41 10.31 11.65
C ALA A 84 -0.59 9.19 11.33
N GLY A 85 -1.85 9.53 11.05
CA GLY A 85 -2.88 8.55 10.69
C GLY A 85 -2.63 7.91 9.33
N LEU A 86 -2.29 8.71 8.32
CA LEU A 86 -1.93 8.19 7.01
C LEU A 86 -0.65 7.35 7.06
N ASP A 87 0.38 7.83 7.74
CA ASP A 87 1.65 7.11 7.89
C ASP A 87 1.40 5.75 8.58
N VAL A 88 0.53 5.70 9.59
CA VAL A 88 0.12 4.45 10.24
C VAL A 88 -0.58 3.50 9.27
N LEU A 89 -1.55 3.97 8.47
CA LEU A 89 -2.25 3.11 7.51
C LEU A 89 -1.30 2.52 6.46
N GLN A 90 -0.46 3.36 5.85
CA GLN A 90 0.51 2.94 4.84
C GLN A 90 1.52 1.95 5.40
N GLN A 91 2.07 2.25 6.59
CA GLN A 91 3.03 1.37 7.24
C GLN A 91 2.39 0.03 7.63
N THR A 92 1.13 0.02 8.05
CA THR A 92 0.41 -1.22 8.41
C THR A 92 0.29 -2.16 7.21
N VAL A 93 -0.05 -1.64 6.02
CA VAL A 93 -0.06 -2.43 4.78
C VAL A 93 1.35 -2.93 4.46
N ALA A 94 2.35 -2.08 4.60
CA ALA A 94 3.73 -2.43 4.29
C ALA A 94 4.30 -3.52 5.22
N ASP A 95 4.06 -3.39 6.52
CA ASP A 95 4.46 -4.36 7.54
C ASP A 95 3.77 -5.70 7.32
N TYR A 96 2.46 -5.68 7.04
CA TYR A 96 1.71 -6.90 6.74
C TYR A 96 2.30 -7.64 5.54
N MET A 97 2.53 -6.92 4.45
CA MET A 97 3.08 -7.48 3.22
C MET A 97 4.53 -7.96 3.43
N GLN A 98 5.32 -7.28 4.26
CA GLN A 98 6.65 -7.76 4.63
C GLN A 98 6.58 -9.07 5.41
N GLY A 99 5.64 -9.20 6.36
CA GLY A 99 5.39 -10.43 7.11
C GLY A 99 5.00 -11.59 6.20
N LEU A 100 4.04 -11.38 5.30
CA LEU A 100 3.63 -12.37 4.31
C LEU A 100 4.81 -12.79 3.41
N GLY A 101 5.62 -11.84 2.95
CA GLY A 101 6.80 -12.11 2.12
C GLY A 101 7.88 -12.91 2.84
N GLY A 102 8.11 -12.61 4.13
CA GLY A 102 9.02 -13.38 4.99
C GLY A 102 8.56 -14.82 5.15
N LEU A 103 7.26 -15.04 5.41
CA LEU A 103 6.69 -16.39 5.49
C LEU A 103 6.81 -17.15 4.18
N ALA A 104 6.49 -16.53 3.05
CA ALA A 104 6.67 -17.13 1.73
C ALA A 104 8.13 -17.50 1.44
N ALA A 105 9.09 -16.72 1.97
CA ALA A 105 10.53 -17.01 1.89
C ALA A 105 11.00 -18.11 2.86
N GLY A 106 10.18 -18.55 3.81
CA GLY A 106 10.58 -19.51 4.86
C GLY A 106 11.36 -18.85 6.00
N GLU A 107 11.26 -17.54 6.16
CA GLU A 107 11.91 -16.80 7.24
C GLU A 107 11.01 -16.76 8.48
N ILE A 108 11.60 -17.00 9.66
CA ILE A 108 10.95 -16.70 10.94
C ILE A 108 11.30 -15.24 11.25
N ARG A 109 10.33 -14.33 11.12
CA ARG A 109 10.49 -12.94 11.53
C ARG A 109 9.67 -12.68 12.79
N THR A 110 10.32 -12.15 13.82
CA THR A 110 9.63 -11.54 14.95
C THR A 110 9.21 -10.13 14.55
N TYR A 111 7.92 -9.84 14.66
CA TYR A 111 7.41 -8.48 14.58
C TYR A 111 7.75 -7.77 15.89
N ASP A 112 8.72 -6.87 15.84
CA ASP A 112 9.34 -6.23 17.02
C ASP A 112 8.66 -4.90 17.41
N LYS A 113 7.48 -4.60 16.85
CA LYS A 113 6.74 -3.38 17.22
C LYS A 113 5.80 -3.68 18.38
N SER A 114 5.94 -2.92 19.47
CA SER A 114 5.06 -3.01 20.63
C SER A 114 3.62 -2.67 20.25
N LEU A 115 2.67 -3.53 20.64
CA LEU A 115 1.24 -3.27 20.48
C LEU A 115 0.77 -2.12 21.39
N ASP A 116 1.47 -1.87 22.49
CA ASP A 116 1.15 -0.75 23.40
C ASP A 116 1.50 0.60 22.76
N ASP A 117 2.68 0.70 22.13
CA ASP A 117 3.07 1.90 21.35
C ASP A 117 2.09 2.16 20.21
N LEU A 118 1.68 1.10 19.50
CA LEU A 118 0.68 1.22 18.45
C LEU A 118 -0.66 1.75 18.98
N SER A 119 -1.14 1.23 20.11
CA SER A 119 -2.37 1.68 20.74
C SER A 119 -2.31 3.16 21.12
N GLU A 120 -1.19 3.60 21.72
CA GLU A 120 -0.98 5.02 22.05
C GLU A 120 -0.98 5.90 20.79
N ARG A 121 -0.32 5.44 19.71
CA ARG A 121 -0.31 6.15 18.42
C ARG A 121 -1.71 6.24 17.80
N LEU A 122 -2.47 5.14 17.79
CA LEU A 122 -3.83 5.11 17.26
C LEU A 122 -4.79 6.01 18.04
N ASN A 123 -4.62 6.11 19.36
CA ASN A 123 -5.42 7.01 20.21
C ASN A 123 -5.19 8.49 19.89
N LYS A 124 -3.97 8.85 19.45
CA LYS A 124 -3.63 10.22 19.03
C LYS A 124 -4.10 10.54 17.61
N VAL A 125 -4.46 9.54 16.81
CA VAL A 125 -4.93 9.72 15.43
C VAL A 125 -6.42 10.05 15.44
N THR A 126 -6.75 11.30 15.06
CA THR A 126 -8.14 11.79 14.99
C THR A 126 -8.79 11.61 13.62
N LEU A 127 -8.00 11.25 12.60
CA LEU A 127 -8.52 11.09 11.22
C LEU A 127 -9.26 9.77 11.00
N LEU A 128 -8.90 8.73 11.76
CA LEU A 128 -9.41 7.39 11.58
C LEU A 128 -10.66 7.16 12.42
N SER A 129 -11.67 6.50 11.84
CA SER A 129 -12.80 5.99 12.62
C SER A 129 -12.36 4.82 13.50
N ASP A 130 -13.19 4.46 14.49
CA ASP A 130 -12.89 3.34 15.38
C ASP A 130 -12.72 2.03 14.59
N ASP A 131 -13.59 1.76 13.62
CA ASP A 131 -13.45 0.61 12.70
C ASP A 131 -12.09 0.60 11.95
N GLU A 132 -11.59 1.77 11.54
CA GLU A 132 -10.33 1.89 10.80
C GLU A 132 -9.13 1.65 11.75
N LYS A 133 -9.23 2.08 13.02
CA LYS A 133 -8.24 1.80 14.07
C LYS A 133 -8.22 0.32 14.46
N ASP A 134 -9.40 -0.28 14.61
CA ASP A 134 -9.56 -1.70 14.92
C ASP A 134 -8.95 -2.59 13.83
N ALA A 135 -9.13 -2.22 12.56
CA ALA A 135 -8.49 -2.92 11.44
C ALA A 135 -6.95 -2.88 11.52
N VAL A 136 -6.37 -1.72 11.86
CA VAL A 136 -4.92 -1.59 12.08
C VAL A 136 -4.45 -2.45 13.28
N GLY A 137 -5.19 -2.41 14.38
CA GLY A 137 -4.90 -3.21 15.57
C GLY A 137 -4.97 -4.72 15.30
N ALA A 138 -5.96 -5.16 14.52
CA ALA A 138 -6.11 -6.55 14.11
C ALA A 138 -4.93 -7.05 13.27
N LEU A 139 -4.49 -6.29 12.25
CA LEU A 139 -3.32 -6.66 11.45
C LEU A 139 -2.04 -6.72 12.29
N SER A 140 -1.85 -5.75 13.18
CA SER A 140 -0.66 -5.71 14.03
C SER A 140 -0.64 -6.87 15.03
N THR A 141 -1.80 -7.23 15.56
CA THR A 141 -1.96 -8.41 16.43
C THR A 141 -1.66 -9.71 15.68
N LEU A 142 -2.06 -9.81 14.40
CA LEU A 142 -1.73 -10.97 13.57
C LEU A 142 -0.22 -11.08 13.32
N LEU A 143 0.47 -9.96 13.08
CA LEU A 143 1.92 -9.93 12.88
C LEU A 143 2.73 -10.20 14.14
N ALA A 144 2.23 -9.77 15.31
CA ALA A 144 2.86 -10.03 16.60
C ALA A 144 2.85 -11.52 16.99
N ARG A 145 2.01 -12.35 16.36
CA ARG A 145 1.98 -13.79 16.61
C ARG A 145 3.25 -14.43 16.05
N THR A 146 3.88 -15.28 16.85
CA THR A 146 5.01 -16.09 16.38
C THR A 146 4.53 -17.08 15.33
N VAL A 147 5.20 -17.06 14.17
CA VAL A 147 4.93 -17.99 13.08
C VAL A 147 6.11 -18.95 12.93
N THR A 148 5.83 -20.24 12.75
CA THR A 148 6.86 -21.27 12.58
C THR A 148 6.99 -21.67 11.12
N ALA A 149 8.23 -21.81 10.63
CA ALA A 149 8.49 -22.21 9.25
C ALA A 149 8.11 -23.67 8.96
N ALA A 150 7.96 -24.52 9.99
CA ALA A 150 7.67 -25.95 9.86
C ALA A 150 6.32 -26.25 9.20
N TYR A 151 5.34 -25.34 9.35
CA TYR A 151 4.00 -25.45 8.76
C TYR A 151 3.70 -24.26 7.83
N ARG A 152 4.70 -23.81 7.05
CA ARG A 152 4.65 -22.59 6.23
C ARG A 152 3.37 -22.43 5.40
N GLU A 153 2.94 -23.45 4.68
CA GLU A 153 1.74 -23.40 3.84
C GLU A 153 0.48 -23.12 4.68
N HIS A 154 0.33 -23.83 5.80
CA HIS A 154 -0.77 -23.64 6.74
C HIS A 154 -0.76 -22.23 7.33
N GLU A 155 0.41 -21.74 7.73
CA GLU A 155 0.55 -20.41 8.33
C GLU A 155 0.27 -19.29 7.32
N ILE A 156 0.71 -19.43 6.06
CA ILE A 156 0.38 -18.49 4.97
C ILE A 156 -1.14 -18.48 4.72
N ARG A 157 -1.77 -19.67 4.62
CA ARG A 157 -3.24 -19.79 4.47
C ARG A 157 -3.99 -19.10 5.59
N ARG A 158 -3.55 -19.35 6.84
CA ARG A 158 -4.14 -18.76 8.04
C ARG A 158 -3.98 -17.24 8.05
N LEU A 159 -2.77 -16.75 7.78
CA LEU A 159 -2.48 -15.32 7.76
C LEU A 159 -3.35 -14.60 6.72
N ILE A 160 -3.39 -15.11 5.48
CA ILE A 160 -4.21 -14.53 4.39
C ILE A 160 -5.69 -14.54 4.77
N ARG A 161 -6.19 -15.66 5.32
CA ARG A 161 -7.59 -15.77 5.75
C ARG A 161 -7.94 -14.76 6.83
N ASP A 162 -7.16 -14.72 7.89
CA ASP A 162 -7.45 -13.92 9.08
C ASP A 162 -7.20 -12.42 8.82
N ALA A 163 -6.27 -12.09 7.93
CA ALA A 163 -5.90 -10.71 7.59
C ALA A 163 -6.73 -10.07 6.46
N ASN A 164 -7.46 -10.85 5.64
CA ASN A 164 -8.10 -10.29 4.45
C ASN A 164 -9.02 -9.12 4.79
N LYS A 165 -10.01 -9.30 5.67
CA LYS A 165 -10.94 -8.22 6.02
C LYS A 165 -10.22 -6.99 6.61
N PRO A 166 -9.37 -7.11 7.65
CA PRO A 166 -8.60 -5.98 8.18
C PRO A 166 -7.73 -5.27 7.12
N LEU A 167 -7.05 -6.01 6.24
CA LEU A 167 -6.25 -5.42 5.17
C LEU A 167 -7.11 -4.62 4.19
N GLN A 168 -8.25 -5.18 3.75
CA GLN A 168 -9.17 -4.48 2.85
C GLN A 168 -9.67 -3.17 3.48
N ASP A 169 -9.96 -3.18 4.78
CA ASP A 169 -10.42 -1.98 5.50
C ASP A 169 -9.31 -0.91 5.60
N VAL A 170 -8.08 -1.31 5.94
CA VAL A 170 -6.93 -0.38 6.00
C VAL A 170 -6.63 0.20 4.61
N ILE A 171 -6.65 -0.62 3.56
CA ILE A 171 -6.47 -0.14 2.19
C ILE A 171 -7.58 0.84 1.81
N LYS A 172 -8.84 0.51 2.10
CA LYS A 172 -9.99 1.40 1.82
C LYS A 172 -9.89 2.73 2.56
N ALA A 173 -9.46 2.71 3.83
CA ALA A 173 -9.23 3.91 4.62
C ALA A 173 -8.12 4.79 3.99
N THR A 174 -7.01 4.16 3.57
CA THR A 174 -5.91 4.85 2.88
C THR A 174 -6.40 5.51 1.61
N ARG A 175 -7.10 4.76 0.75
CA ARG A 175 -7.66 5.25 -0.52
C ARG A 175 -8.63 6.40 -0.33
N LYS A 176 -9.48 6.34 0.69
CA LYS A 176 -10.40 7.44 1.07
C LYS A 176 -9.63 8.74 1.31
N ILE A 177 -8.52 8.71 2.03
CA ILE A 177 -7.68 9.89 2.29
C ILE A 177 -7.02 10.39 0.99
N VAL A 178 -6.48 9.47 0.18
CA VAL A 178 -5.82 9.81 -1.09
C VAL A 178 -6.81 10.47 -2.07
N VAL A 179 -7.97 9.86 -2.29
CA VAL A 179 -8.94 10.33 -3.29
C VAL A 179 -9.73 11.54 -2.78
N LYS A 180 -10.34 11.44 -1.59
CA LYS A 180 -11.24 12.49 -1.09
C LYS A 180 -10.50 13.63 -0.39
N GLY A 181 -9.28 13.38 0.10
CA GLY A 181 -8.41 14.42 0.65
C GLY A 181 -7.54 15.01 -0.44
N MET A 182 -6.49 14.28 -0.82
CA MET A 182 -5.40 14.82 -1.64
C MET A 182 -5.80 15.16 -3.08
N ALA A 183 -6.47 14.25 -3.78
CA ALA A 183 -6.83 14.50 -5.18
C ALA A 183 -7.84 15.65 -5.31
N ALA A 184 -8.86 15.68 -4.43
CA ALA A 184 -9.80 16.80 -4.35
C ALA A 184 -9.09 18.13 -4.05
N ASP A 185 -8.10 18.11 -3.16
CA ASP A 185 -7.29 19.28 -2.86
C ASP A 185 -6.48 19.78 -4.05
N LEU A 186 -5.86 18.89 -4.80
CA LEU A 186 -5.06 19.24 -5.97
C LEU A 186 -5.94 19.84 -7.08
N GLN A 187 -7.20 19.40 -7.20
CA GLN A 187 -8.17 20.04 -8.10
C GLN A 187 -8.48 21.48 -7.68
N VAL A 188 -8.65 21.73 -6.38
CA VAL A 188 -8.82 23.10 -5.85
C VAL A 188 -7.57 23.94 -6.10
N GLU A 189 -6.37 23.39 -5.86
CA GLU A 189 -5.10 24.07 -6.14
C GLU A 189 -4.98 24.44 -7.62
N SER A 190 -5.33 23.54 -8.54
CA SER A 190 -5.32 23.79 -9.99
C SER A 190 -6.24 24.95 -10.37
N ALA A 191 -7.46 24.99 -9.83
CA ALA A 191 -8.39 26.09 -10.05
C ALA A 191 -7.86 27.43 -9.50
N LEU A 192 -7.20 27.41 -8.34
CA LEU A 192 -6.59 28.60 -7.74
C LEU A 192 -5.43 29.12 -8.57
N VAL A 193 -4.55 28.23 -9.06
CA VAL A 193 -3.43 28.59 -9.94
C VAL A 193 -3.96 29.24 -11.22
N GLY A 194 -4.95 28.62 -11.88
CA GLY A 194 -5.55 29.18 -13.09
C GLY A 194 -6.09 30.60 -12.84
N ARG A 195 -6.93 30.76 -11.81
CA ARG A 195 -7.51 32.06 -11.45
C ARG A 195 -6.46 33.10 -11.08
N TYR A 196 -5.39 32.70 -10.37
CA TYR A 196 -4.32 33.60 -9.98
C TYR A 196 -3.71 34.26 -11.21
N TYR A 197 -3.23 33.47 -12.17
CA TYR A 197 -2.62 34.00 -13.39
C TYR A 197 -3.63 34.72 -14.28
N ASP A 198 -4.85 34.19 -14.44
CA ASP A 198 -5.89 34.82 -15.26
C ASP A 198 -6.23 36.23 -14.73
N ASN A 199 -6.27 36.44 -13.41
CA ASN A 199 -6.52 37.75 -12.81
C ASN A 199 -5.41 38.78 -13.12
N PHE A 200 -4.15 38.35 -13.26
CA PHE A 200 -3.06 39.26 -13.66
C PHE A 200 -3.07 39.52 -15.16
N ILE A 201 -3.18 38.47 -15.96
CA ILE A 201 -3.12 38.51 -17.43
C ILE A 201 -4.31 39.30 -18.01
N LEU A 202 -5.51 39.13 -17.44
CA LEU A 202 -6.76 39.71 -17.95
C LEU A 202 -7.21 40.95 -17.16
N ALA A 203 -6.36 41.51 -16.30
CA ALA A 203 -6.70 42.70 -15.53
C ALA A 203 -7.01 43.90 -16.47
N PRO A 204 -8.15 44.59 -16.31
CA PRO A 204 -8.60 45.65 -17.24
C PRO A 204 -7.60 46.79 -17.47
N ASN A 205 -6.74 47.05 -16.49
CA ASN A 205 -5.77 48.14 -16.51
C ASN A 205 -4.31 47.63 -16.58
N ASN A 206 -4.09 46.35 -16.91
CA ASN A 206 -2.74 45.82 -17.05
C ASN A 206 -2.19 46.18 -18.43
N PRO A 207 -1.11 46.97 -18.54
CA PRO A 207 -0.49 47.27 -19.82
C PRO A 207 -0.01 45.98 -20.49
N GLN A 208 -0.43 45.75 -21.74
CA GLN A 208 -0.02 44.56 -22.49
C GLN A 208 1.43 44.71 -22.96
N GLU A 209 2.38 44.33 -22.09
CA GLU A 209 3.78 44.17 -22.46
C GLU A 209 3.99 42.73 -22.99
N PRO A 210 4.31 42.53 -24.28
CA PRO A 210 4.28 41.21 -24.91
C PRO A 210 5.19 40.17 -24.24
N VAL A 211 6.37 40.56 -23.77
CA VAL A 211 7.33 39.63 -23.17
C VAL A 211 6.85 39.17 -21.79
N ALA A 212 6.38 40.10 -20.96
CA ALA A 212 5.79 39.82 -19.65
C ALA A 212 4.56 38.92 -19.78
N MET A 213 3.72 39.14 -20.80
CA MET A 213 2.56 38.29 -21.06
C MET A 213 2.94 36.89 -21.51
N ALA A 214 3.97 36.75 -22.35
CA ALA A 214 4.50 35.44 -22.73
C ALA A 214 5.06 34.68 -21.51
N LEU A 215 5.88 35.34 -20.68
CA LEU A 215 6.45 34.77 -19.47
C LEU A 215 5.36 34.40 -18.43
N ALA A 216 4.33 35.22 -18.27
CA ALA A 216 3.21 34.92 -17.38
C ALA A 216 2.43 33.67 -17.83
N ASN A 217 2.21 33.51 -19.14
CA ASN A 217 1.57 32.32 -19.70
C ASN A 217 2.44 31.07 -19.51
N GLU A 218 3.74 31.15 -19.75
CA GLU A 218 4.67 30.05 -19.52
C GLU A 218 4.68 29.63 -18.05
N ALA A 219 4.77 30.60 -17.13
CA ALA A 219 4.72 30.34 -15.69
C ALA A 219 3.40 29.70 -15.27
N ARG A 220 2.27 30.11 -15.86
CA ARG A 220 0.94 29.52 -15.63
C ARG A 220 0.90 28.06 -16.07
N VAL A 221 1.34 27.77 -17.30
CA VAL A 221 1.36 26.41 -17.85
C VAL A 221 2.22 25.50 -16.98
N GLU A 222 3.39 25.97 -16.60
CA GLU A 222 4.35 25.20 -15.79
C GLU A 222 3.83 24.99 -14.35
N ALA A 223 3.16 25.99 -13.76
CA ALA A 223 2.50 25.83 -12.46
C ALA A 223 1.35 24.81 -12.51
N LEU A 224 0.50 24.87 -13.53
CA LEU A 224 -0.60 23.92 -13.72
C LEU A 224 -0.09 22.50 -13.97
N ARG A 225 0.97 22.34 -14.77
CA ARG A 225 1.61 21.05 -15.03
C ARG A 225 2.09 20.39 -13.73
N ARG A 226 2.74 21.15 -12.84
CA ARG A 226 3.16 20.62 -11.52
C ARG A 226 2.00 20.18 -10.64
N VAL A 227 0.83 20.81 -10.75
CA VAL A 227 -0.36 20.38 -10.00
C VAL A 227 -0.94 19.11 -10.63
N ASP A 228 -0.97 19.03 -11.97
CA ASP A 228 -1.40 17.84 -12.71
C ASP A 228 -0.52 16.62 -12.40
N ASP A 229 0.80 16.78 -12.39
CA ASP A 229 1.76 15.71 -12.06
C ASP A 229 1.46 15.10 -10.68
N ARG A 230 1.22 15.95 -9.67
CA ARG A 230 0.82 15.51 -8.32
C ARG A 230 -0.54 14.82 -8.29
N LEU A 231 -1.50 15.33 -9.06
CA LEU A 231 -2.83 14.72 -9.15
C LEU A 231 -2.74 13.33 -9.77
N ARG A 232 -1.94 13.18 -10.82
CA ARG A 232 -1.63 11.89 -11.45
C ARG A 232 -0.93 10.96 -10.47
N ALA A 233 0.05 11.43 -9.70
CA ALA A 233 0.69 10.62 -8.66
C ALA A 233 -0.33 10.09 -7.62
N ALA A 234 -1.25 10.93 -7.14
CA ALA A 234 -2.30 10.51 -6.21
C ALA A 234 -3.26 9.48 -6.82
N GLN A 235 -3.67 9.66 -8.07
CA GLN A 235 -4.51 8.70 -8.78
C GLN A 235 -3.79 7.37 -9.03
N ARG A 236 -2.51 7.41 -9.40
CA ARG A 236 -1.70 6.20 -9.61
C ARG A 236 -1.49 5.45 -8.30
N TYR A 237 -1.29 6.15 -7.20
CA TYR A 237 -1.20 5.53 -5.89
C TYR A 237 -2.53 4.87 -5.45
N ASP A 238 -3.69 5.47 -5.73
CA ASP A 238 -4.99 4.80 -5.51
C ASP A 238 -5.11 3.49 -6.30
N VAL A 239 -4.68 3.50 -7.57
CA VAL A 239 -4.65 2.30 -8.43
C VAL A 239 -3.72 1.22 -7.86
N ILE A 240 -2.59 1.61 -7.27
CA ILE A 240 -1.68 0.66 -6.60
C ILE A 240 -2.36 0.00 -5.42
N LEU A 241 -2.98 0.79 -4.55
CA LEU A 241 -3.71 0.29 -3.39
C LEU A 241 -4.83 -0.68 -3.80
N GLU A 242 -5.57 -0.37 -4.86
CA GLU A 242 -6.56 -1.29 -5.44
C GLU A 242 -5.93 -2.59 -5.97
N LYS A 243 -4.77 -2.54 -6.63
CA LYS A 243 -4.09 -3.75 -7.11
C LYS A 243 -3.60 -4.63 -5.97
N ILE A 244 -3.12 -4.03 -4.87
CA ILE A 244 -2.76 -4.76 -3.65
C ILE A 244 -4.02 -5.43 -3.06
N ALA A 245 -5.13 -4.70 -2.98
CA ALA A 245 -6.41 -5.22 -2.51
C ALA A 245 -6.89 -6.42 -3.33
N GLN A 246 -6.88 -6.30 -4.66
CA GLN A 246 -7.31 -7.34 -5.59
C GLN A 246 -6.41 -8.57 -5.54
N GLY A 247 -5.08 -8.38 -5.53
CA GLY A 247 -4.13 -9.49 -5.43
C GLY A 247 -4.29 -10.25 -4.12
N HIS A 248 -4.47 -9.54 -3.00
CA HIS A 248 -4.73 -10.20 -1.72
C HIS A 248 -6.07 -10.93 -1.69
N GLN A 249 -7.12 -10.34 -2.26
CA GLN A 249 -8.43 -10.97 -2.37
C GLN A 249 -8.36 -12.26 -3.19
N TYR A 250 -7.62 -12.26 -4.31
CA TYR A 250 -7.39 -13.45 -5.10
C TYR A 250 -6.74 -14.57 -4.27
N LEU A 251 -5.70 -14.24 -3.49
CA LEU A 251 -5.06 -15.20 -2.59
C LEU A 251 -6.01 -15.73 -1.51
N PHE A 252 -6.90 -14.88 -0.99
CA PHE A 252 -7.90 -15.27 -0.02
C PHE A 252 -8.93 -16.25 -0.59
N ASP A 253 -9.40 -15.98 -1.80
CA ASP A 253 -10.40 -16.80 -2.50
C ASP A 253 -9.82 -18.17 -2.89
N HIS A 254 -8.54 -18.23 -3.24
CA HIS A 254 -7.85 -19.45 -3.66
C HIS A 254 -6.90 -20.01 -2.59
N ARG A 255 -7.10 -19.65 -1.32
CA ARG A 255 -6.16 -20.00 -0.25
C ARG A 255 -5.93 -21.52 -0.11
N ASP A 256 -6.92 -22.34 -0.47
CA ASP A 256 -6.84 -23.79 -0.28
C ASP A 256 -5.93 -24.47 -1.32
N SER A 257 -5.52 -23.77 -2.39
CA SER A 257 -4.54 -24.23 -3.40
C SER A 257 -3.20 -23.49 -3.37
N LEU A 258 -2.91 -22.75 -2.28
CA LEU A 258 -1.60 -22.11 -2.13
C LEU A 258 -0.48 -23.15 -2.08
N GLY A 259 0.63 -22.87 -2.76
CA GLY A 259 1.75 -23.80 -2.92
C GLY A 259 1.72 -24.54 -4.25
N ASP A 260 0.56 -24.56 -4.93
CA ASP A 260 0.38 -25.23 -6.22
C ASP A 260 0.98 -24.40 -7.36
N GLU A 261 1.65 -25.08 -8.30
CA GLU A 261 2.24 -24.43 -9.47
C GLU A 261 1.18 -23.76 -10.36
N GLU A 262 -0.03 -24.33 -10.43
CA GLU A 262 -1.13 -23.75 -11.18
C GLU A 262 -1.59 -22.41 -10.59
N LEU A 263 -1.70 -22.32 -9.25
CA LEU A 263 -2.05 -21.07 -8.59
C LEU A 263 -0.98 -20.01 -8.83
N GLU A 264 0.30 -20.37 -8.72
CA GLU A 264 1.42 -19.47 -9.00
C GLU A 264 1.35 -18.90 -10.43
N ARG A 265 1.03 -19.75 -11.42
CA ARG A 265 0.82 -19.34 -12.81
C ARG A 265 -0.37 -18.39 -12.97
N GLN A 266 -1.48 -18.68 -12.31
CA GLN A 266 -2.69 -17.84 -12.39
C GLN A 266 -2.56 -16.53 -11.58
N PHE A 267 -1.72 -16.50 -10.55
CA PHE A 267 -1.50 -15.33 -9.72
C PHE A 267 -0.51 -14.35 -10.34
N LYS A 268 0.44 -14.84 -11.15
CA LYS A 268 1.46 -14.03 -11.83
C LYS A 268 0.93 -12.75 -12.51
N PRO A 269 -0.21 -12.74 -13.25
CA PRO A 269 -0.78 -11.53 -13.81
C PRO A 269 -1.08 -10.42 -12.79
N TYR A 270 -1.47 -10.75 -11.55
CA TYR A 270 -1.67 -9.76 -10.49
C TYR A 270 -0.35 -9.11 -10.07
N VAL A 271 0.72 -9.89 -9.99
CA VAL A 271 2.07 -9.41 -9.69
C VAL A 271 2.59 -8.49 -10.80
N ASP A 272 2.40 -8.90 -12.05
CA ASP A 272 2.83 -8.12 -13.21
C ASP A 272 2.04 -6.80 -13.34
N ALA A 273 0.74 -6.83 -13.08
CA ALA A 273 -0.11 -5.65 -13.07
C ALA A 273 0.28 -4.66 -11.96
N LEU A 274 0.60 -5.17 -10.75
CA LEU A 274 1.12 -4.34 -9.65
C LEU A 274 2.47 -3.72 -10.02
N ARG A 275 3.36 -4.48 -10.67
CA ARG A 275 4.69 -4.00 -11.07
C ARG A 275 4.63 -2.94 -12.15
N ALA A 276 3.71 -3.07 -13.09
CA ALA A 276 3.45 -2.04 -14.09
C ALA A 276 2.97 -0.75 -13.42
N GLY A 277 1.91 -0.84 -12.60
CA GLY A 277 1.39 0.34 -11.91
C GLY A 277 2.41 1.01 -10.98
N TYR A 278 3.28 0.24 -10.33
CA TYR A 278 4.28 0.82 -9.43
C TYR A 278 5.36 1.59 -10.20
N ARG A 279 5.79 1.07 -11.36
CA ARG A 279 6.68 1.81 -12.26
C ARG A 279 6.02 3.10 -12.75
N ASP A 280 4.77 3.03 -13.18
CA ASP A 280 4.02 4.21 -13.62
C ASP A 280 3.93 5.28 -12.52
N LEU A 281 3.73 4.88 -11.26
CA LEU A 281 3.75 5.79 -10.11
C LEU A 281 5.13 6.45 -9.95
N LEU A 282 6.21 5.66 -10.01
CA LEU A 282 7.56 6.19 -9.87
C LEU A 282 7.94 7.16 -11.00
N ASP A 283 7.42 6.95 -12.21
CA ASP A 283 7.69 7.82 -13.35
C ASP A 283 6.98 9.17 -13.25
N VAL A 284 5.78 9.24 -12.67
CA VAL A 284 5.05 10.51 -12.45
C VAL A 284 5.47 11.26 -11.19
N SER A 285 6.14 10.59 -10.26
CA SER A 285 6.62 11.17 -9.00
C SER A 285 8.07 11.68 -9.05
N ARG A 286 8.72 11.65 -10.22
CA ARG A 286 10.06 12.21 -10.49
C ARG A 286 9.96 13.68 -10.91
#